data_AF-A0A0C1Z4B5-F1
#
_entry.id   AF-A0A0C1Z4B5-F1
#
_cell.length_a   1.000
_cell.length_b   1.000
_cell.length_c   1.000
_cell.angle_alpha   90.00
_cell.angle_beta   90.00
_cell.angle_gamma   90.00
#
_symmetry.space_group_name_H-M   'P 1'
#
loop_
_entity.id
_entity.type
_entity.pdbx_description
1 polymer ?
#
loop_
_entity_poly.entity_id
_entity_poly.type
_entity_poly.pdbx_seq_one_letter_code
_entity_poly.pdbx_strand_id
1 'polypeptide(L)'
;MAILLFNLLPRGFSNKDLRGRMAQLLGLEPGHFTQGKMTYDLRRLRLHGLIERIPKTHRYQVTNFGLKAALLITRTYNCVLRPGFAAANDDNPPALTRLRNAVDRVDEEVIRLRDTGCVAA
;
A
#
# COMPACT_ATOMS: atom_id res chain seq x y z
N MET A 1 2.84 3.63 4.80
CA MET A 1 1.39 3.33 4.90
C MET A 1 0.66 4.39 5.71
N ALA A 2 -0.38 5.03 5.16
CA ALA A 2 -1.12 6.12 5.82
C ALA A 2 -1.82 5.71 7.13
N ILE A 3 -2.19 4.44 7.26
CA ILE A 3 -2.96 3.88 8.36
C ILE A 3 -2.23 3.99 9.71
N LEU A 4 -0.89 3.87 9.72
CA LEU A 4 -0.09 4.01 10.94
C LEU A 4 -0.24 5.39 11.59
N LEU A 5 -0.37 6.44 10.77
CA LEU A 5 -0.50 7.82 11.25
C LEU A 5 -1.85 8.07 11.94
N PHE A 6 -2.88 7.30 11.59
CA PHE A 6 -4.20 7.41 12.20
C PHE A 6 -4.30 6.74 13.57
N ASN A 7 -3.34 5.87 13.93
CA ASN A 7 -3.27 5.28 15.27
C ASN A 7 -2.98 6.34 16.36
N LEU A 8 -2.36 7.47 15.99
CA LEU A 8 -2.07 8.58 16.90
C LEU A 8 -3.31 9.46 17.18
N LEU A 9 -4.44 9.21 16.52
CA LEU A 9 -5.68 9.96 16.75
C LEU A 9 -6.56 9.20 17.76
N PRO A 10 -6.63 9.62 19.03
CA PRO A 10 -7.37 8.89 20.07
C PRO A 10 -8.89 8.84 19.81
N ARG A 11 -9.41 9.70 18.92
CA ARG A 11 -10.82 9.70 18.51
C ARG A 11 -11.05 9.00 17.17
N GLY A 12 -10.03 8.34 16.61
CA GLY A 12 -10.08 7.76 15.27
C GLY A 12 -10.04 8.81 14.15
N PHE A 13 -10.38 8.41 12.93
CA PHE A 13 -10.33 9.25 11.73
C PHE A 13 -11.60 9.11 10.89
N SER A 14 -11.92 10.13 10.10
CA SER A 14 -13.04 10.15 9.17
C SER A 14 -12.59 9.90 7.73
N ASN A 15 -13.54 9.70 6.81
CA ASN A 15 -13.26 9.64 5.37
C ASN A 15 -12.56 10.93 4.88
N LYS A 16 -12.98 12.11 5.39
CA LYS A 16 -12.34 13.39 5.04
C LYS A 16 -10.87 13.42 5.44
N ASP A 17 -10.53 12.91 6.63
CA ASP A 17 -9.15 12.87 7.12
C ASP A 17 -8.30 11.90 6.29
N LEU A 18 -8.85 10.73 5.95
CA LEU A 18 -8.19 9.76 5.07
C LEU A 18 -7.90 10.36 3.70
N ARG A 19 -8.91 10.98 3.08
CA ARG A 19 -8.81 11.59 1.76
C ARG A 19 -7.73 12.67 1.69
N GLY A 20 -7.70 13.56 2.67
CA GLY A 20 -6.69 14.62 2.77
C GLY A 20 -5.29 14.05 2.94
N ARG A 21 -5.11 13.07 3.84
CA ARG A 21 -3.80 12.45 4.07
C ARG A 21 -3.30 11.64 2.87
N MET A 22 -4.20 10.94 2.17
CA MET A 22 -3.84 10.19 0.96
C MET A 22 -3.39 11.11 -0.16
N ALA A 23 -4.07 12.23 -0.38
CA ALA A 23 -3.65 13.24 -1.36
C ALA A 23 -2.25 13.77 -1.03
N GLN A 24 -2.00 14.14 0.24
CA GLN A 24 -0.69 14.62 0.70
C GLN A 24 0.43 13.58 0.50
N LEU A 25 0.20 12.33 0.91
CA LEU A 25 1.22 11.27 0.81
C LEU A 25 1.60 10.92 -0.62
N LEU A 26 0.69 11.15 -1.56
CA LEU A 26 0.90 10.86 -2.98
C LEU A 26 1.30 12.11 -3.79
N GLY A 27 1.43 13.27 -3.14
CA GLY A 27 1.73 14.53 -3.82
C GLY A 27 0.61 14.99 -4.78
N LEU A 28 -0.64 14.57 -4.51
CA LEU A 28 -1.80 14.87 -5.34
C LEU A 28 -2.61 16.02 -4.76
N GLU A 29 -3.37 16.71 -5.61
CA GLU A 29 -4.18 17.85 -5.19
C GLU A 29 -5.31 17.46 -4.19
N PRO A 30 -5.68 18.38 -3.27
CA PRO A 30 -6.79 18.18 -2.33
C PRO A 30 -8.14 18.05 -3.05
N GLY A 31 -8.52 16.84 -3.42
CA GLY A 31 -9.73 16.62 -4.24
C GLY A 31 -9.59 15.47 -5.23
N HIS A 32 -8.36 15.07 -5.54
CA HIS A 32 -8.08 14.00 -6.50
C HIS A 32 -8.80 12.68 -6.19
N PHE A 33 -8.90 12.34 -4.91
CA PHE A 33 -9.68 11.19 -4.47
C PHE A 33 -11.16 11.56 -4.32
N THR A 34 -12.03 10.83 -5.01
CA THR A 34 -13.48 10.95 -4.82
C THR A 34 -13.92 10.35 -3.49
N GLN A 35 -15.00 10.89 -2.92
CA GLN A 35 -15.59 10.37 -1.69
C GLN A 35 -16.04 8.89 -1.84
N GLY A 36 -16.57 8.53 -3.00
CA GLY A 36 -16.99 7.15 -3.31
C GLY A 36 -15.82 6.16 -3.26
N LYS A 37 -14.68 6.51 -3.88
CA LYS A 37 -13.48 5.67 -3.86
C LYS A 37 -12.96 5.47 -2.43
N MET A 38 -12.88 6.53 -1.64
CA MET A 38 -12.45 6.43 -0.23
C MET A 38 -13.43 5.63 0.63
N THR A 39 -14.74 5.70 0.34
CA THR A 39 -15.76 4.90 1.04
C THR A 39 -15.59 3.42 0.73
N TYR A 40 -15.29 3.08 -0.53
CA TYR A 40 -14.97 1.73 -0.95
C TYR A 40 -13.71 1.20 -0.27
N ASP A 41 -12.64 2.00 -0.23
CA ASP A 41 -11.40 1.63 0.45
C ASP A 41 -11.63 1.39 1.95
N LEU A 42 -12.36 2.28 2.63
CA LEU A 42 -12.74 2.10 4.03
C LEU A 42 -13.56 0.82 4.26
N ARG A 43 -14.48 0.49 3.35
CA ARG A 43 -15.25 -0.76 3.41
C ARG A 43 -14.32 -1.97 3.31
N ARG A 44 -13.37 -1.98 2.37
CA ARG A 44 -12.40 -3.08 2.23
C ARG A 44 -11.50 -3.21 3.45
N LEU A 45 -10.99 -2.10 3.97
CA LEU A 45 -10.15 -2.10 5.18
C LEU A 45 -10.91 -2.69 6.38
N ARG A 46 -12.21 -2.41 6.50
CA ARG A 46 -13.07 -3.03 7.52
C ARG A 46 -13.30 -4.51 7.29
N LEU A 47 -13.56 -4.90 6.04
CA LEU A 47 -13.79 -6.30 5.68
C LEU A 47 -12.59 -7.18 6.05
N HIS A 48 -11.37 -6.66 5.86
CA HIS A 48 -10.13 -7.34 6.24
C HIS A 48 -9.73 -7.12 7.71
N GLY A 49 -10.58 -6.49 8.52
CA GLY A 49 -10.33 -6.27 9.95
C GLY A 49 -9.17 -5.32 10.27
N LEU A 50 -8.67 -4.55 9.30
CA LEU A 50 -7.57 -3.60 9.51
C LEU A 50 -8.03 -2.37 10.28
N ILE A 51 -9.29 -1.98 10.11
CA ILE A 51 -9.93 -0.89 10.83
C ILE A 51 -11.31 -1.33 11.28
N GLU A 52 -11.84 -0.67 12.31
CA GLU A 52 -13.21 -0.83 12.76
C GLU A 52 -13.91 0.52 12.90
N ARG A 53 -15.24 0.52 12.83
CA ARG A 53 -16.04 1.73 12.97
C ARG A 53 -16.37 1.95 14.43
N ILE A 54 -16.14 3.16 14.93
CA ILE A 54 -16.52 3.54 16.29
C ILE A 54 -18.06 3.63 16.36
N PRO A 55 -18.73 2.92 17.28
CA PRO A 55 -20.18 2.90 17.38
C PRO A 55 -20.79 4.30 17.41
N LYS A 56 -21.95 4.48 16.76
CA LYS A 56 -22.70 5.74 16.70
C LYS A 56 -21.95 6.94 16.09
N THR A 57 -20.83 6.71 15.39
CA THR A 57 -20.07 7.79 14.72
C THR A 57 -19.66 7.40 13.30
N HIS A 58 -19.33 8.37 12.45
CA HIS A 58 -18.69 8.13 11.14
C HIS A 58 -17.16 8.04 11.21
N ARG A 59 -16.62 7.67 12.39
CA ARG A 59 -15.18 7.58 12.63
C ARG A 59 -14.73 6.12 12.67
N TYR A 60 -13.48 5.93 12.31
CA TYR A 60 -12.82 4.63 12.25
C TYR A 60 -11.58 4.65 13.13
N GLN A 61 -11.25 3.50 13.71
CA GLN A 61 -10.01 3.28 14.45
C GLN A 61 -9.27 2.08 13.88
N VAL A 62 -7.95 2.10 14.00
CA VAL A 62 -7.09 1.00 13.56
C VAL A 62 -7.19 -0.12 14.60
N THR A 63 -7.41 -1.35 14.17
CA THR A 63 -7.45 -2.49 15.10
C THR A 63 -6.03 -2.92 15.48
N ASN A 64 -5.88 -3.72 16.53
CA ASN A 64 -4.56 -4.29 16.87
C ASN A 64 -3.97 -5.14 15.72
N PHE A 65 -4.84 -5.88 15.00
CA PHE A 65 -4.43 -6.60 13.79
C PHE A 65 -3.96 -5.64 12.69
N GLY A 66 -4.74 -4.59 12.41
CA GLY A 66 -4.39 -3.58 11.42
C GLY A 66 -3.08 -2.87 11.73
N LEU A 67 -2.79 -2.61 13.01
CA LEU A 67 -1.52 -2.02 13.44
C LEU A 67 -0.35 -2.95 13.15
N LYS A 68 -0.44 -4.23 13.55
CA LYS A 68 0.60 -5.24 13.28
C LYS A 68 0.82 -5.42 11.77
N ALA A 69 -0.26 -5.52 11.00
CA ALA A 69 -0.20 -5.65 9.54
C ALA A 69 0.46 -4.43 8.90
N ALA A 70 0.08 -3.21 9.30
CA ALA A 70 0.63 -1.98 8.77
C ALA A 70 2.13 -1.81 9.11
N LEU A 71 2.55 -2.22 10.32
CA LEU A 71 3.96 -2.25 10.72
C LEU A 71 4.76 -3.26 9.90
N LEU A 72 4.24 -4.49 9.74
CA LEU A 72 4.85 -5.52 8.92
C LEU A 72 5.04 -5.03 7.48
N ILE A 73 3.98 -4.55 6.84
CA ILE A 73 4.03 -4.03 5.47
C ILE A 73 5.05 -2.90 5.34
N THR A 74 5.06 -1.96 6.30
CA THR A 74 5.99 -0.82 6.27
C THR A 74 7.45 -1.28 6.42
N ARG A 75 7.72 -2.23 7.33
CA ARG A 75 9.06 -2.78 7.54
C ARG A 75 9.53 -3.59 6.35
N THR A 76 8.68 -4.46 5.81
CA THR A 76 8.96 -5.23 4.59
C THR A 76 9.26 -4.30 3.43
N TYR A 77 8.46 -3.25 3.25
CA TYR A 77 8.72 -2.27 2.20
C TYR A 77 10.08 -1.56 2.38
N ASN A 78 10.39 -1.07 3.57
CA ASN A 78 11.60 -0.29 3.81
C ASN A 78 12.89 -1.14 3.86
N CYS A 79 12.83 -2.34 4.40
CA CYS A 79 14.00 -3.16 4.66
C CYS A 79 14.25 -4.23 3.59
N VAL A 80 13.23 -4.62 2.84
CA VAL A 80 13.35 -5.70 1.83
C VAL A 80 13.06 -5.16 0.45
N LEU A 81 11.87 -4.60 0.23
CA LEU A 81 11.45 -4.22 -1.12
C LEU A 81 12.27 -3.04 -1.64
N ARG A 82 12.32 -1.93 -0.91
CA ARG A 82 13.05 -0.73 -1.35
C ARG A 82 14.53 -1.00 -1.62
N PRO A 83 15.32 -1.58 -0.70
CA PRO A 83 16.73 -1.87 -0.97
C PRO A 83 16.91 -3.03 -1.96
N GLY A 84 16.03 -4.04 -1.93
CA GLY A 84 16.08 -5.15 -2.89
C GLY A 84 15.84 -4.71 -4.32
N PHE A 85 14.85 -3.84 -4.55
CA PHE A 85 14.61 -3.23 -5.86
C PHE A 85 15.71 -2.26 -6.25
N ALA A 86 16.28 -1.50 -5.31
CA ALA A 86 17.43 -0.64 -5.61
C ALA A 86 18.63 -1.49 -6.07
N ALA A 87 18.90 -2.63 -5.41
CA ALA A 87 19.97 -3.54 -5.80
C ALA A 87 19.71 -4.27 -7.13
N ALA A 88 18.45 -4.59 -7.43
CA ALA A 88 18.08 -5.22 -8.70
C ALA A 88 18.18 -4.23 -9.88
N ASN A 89 17.85 -2.96 -9.67
CA ASN A 89 17.85 -1.92 -10.70
C ASN A 89 19.14 -1.08 -10.72
N ASP A 90 20.20 -1.49 -10.01
CA ASP A 90 21.46 -0.77 -10.00
C ASP A 90 22.15 -0.89 -11.39
N ASP A 91 22.44 0.24 -12.02
CA ASP A 91 23.11 0.30 -13.33
C ASP A 91 24.60 -0.07 -13.24
N ASN A 92 25.20 -0.03 -12.05
CA ASN A 92 26.60 -0.42 -11.83
C ASN A 92 26.77 -1.25 -10.55
N PRO A 93 26.24 -2.49 -10.53
CA PRO A 93 26.19 -3.28 -9.31
C PRO A 93 27.60 -3.78 -8.92
N PRO A 94 27.99 -3.70 -7.64
CA PRO A 94 29.14 -4.43 -7.14
C PRO A 94 28.83 -5.93 -7.16
N ALA A 95 29.22 -6.58 -8.26
CA ALA A 95 28.95 -7.97 -8.64
C ALA A 95 27.46 -8.32 -8.86
N LEU A 96 27.21 -9.13 -9.90
CA LEU A 96 25.88 -9.63 -10.28
C LEU A 96 25.24 -10.39 -9.11
N THR A 97 24.34 -9.73 -8.39
CA THR A 97 23.64 -10.34 -7.26
C THR A 97 22.63 -11.36 -7.80
N ARG A 98 22.65 -12.60 -7.25
CA ARG A 98 21.64 -13.65 -7.58
C ARG A 98 20.19 -13.15 -7.51
N LEU A 99 19.96 -12.12 -6.69
CA LEU A 99 18.68 -11.44 -6.58
C LEU A 99 18.26 -10.74 -7.88
N ARG A 100 19.16 -10.04 -8.58
CA ARG A 100 18.86 -9.36 -9.84
C ARG A 100 18.40 -10.35 -10.91
N ASN A 101 19.17 -11.40 -11.14
CA ASN A 101 18.81 -12.45 -12.11
C ASN A 101 17.46 -13.13 -11.77
N ALA A 102 17.15 -13.28 -10.48
CA ALA A 102 15.87 -13.84 -10.06
C ALA A 102 14.70 -12.87 -10.29
N VAL A 103 14.91 -11.55 -10.09
CA VAL A 103 13.93 -10.51 -10.37
C VAL A 103 13.70 -10.39 -11.88
N ASP A 104 14.76 -10.33 -12.69
CA ASP A 104 14.66 -10.24 -14.16
C ASP A 104 13.85 -11.42 -14.73
N ARG A 105 14.10 -12.63 -14.22
CA ARG A 105 13.35 -13.83 -14.63
C ARG A 105 11.86 -13.75 -14.28
N VAL A 106 11.51 -13.18 -13.12
CA VAL A 106 10.11 -12.96 -12.74
C VAL A 106 9.47 -11.92 -13.66
N ASP A 107 10.17 -10.84 -13.96
CA ASP A 107 9.67 -9.79 -14.86
C ASP A 107 9.45 -10.31 -16.28
N GLU A 108 10.36 -11.13 -16.80
CA GLU A 108 10.20 -11.81 -18.10
C GLU A 108 8.94 -12.69 -18.14
N GLU A 109 8.69 -13.49 -17.10
CA GLU A 109 7.50 -14.35 -17.06
C GLU A 109 6.21 -13.53 -16.88
N VAL A 110 6.24 -12.43 -16.11
CA VAL A 110 5.08 -11.52 -15.98
C VAL A 110 4.74 -10.86 -17.32
N ILE A 111 5.76 -10.40 -18.06
CA ILE A 111 5.58 -9.84 -19.41
C ILE A 111 5.00 -10.91 -20.34
N ARG A 112 5.58 -12.12 -20.33
CA ARG A 112 5.09 -13.25 -21.15
C ARG A 112 3.63 -13.58 -20.86
N LEU A 113 3.23 -13.63 -19.59
CA LEU A 113 1.84 -13.89 -19.19
C LEU A 113 0.90 -12.78 -19.65
N ARG A 114 1.31 -11.52 -19.54
CA ARG A 114 0.52 -10.37 -20.02
C ARG A 114 0.32 -10.44 -21.53
N ASP A 115 1.38 -10.73 -22.27
CA ASP A 115 1.34 -10.72 -23.73
C ASP A 115 0.55 -11.94 -24.25
N THR A 116 0.69 -13.11 -23.61
CA THR A 116 -0.12 -14.31 -23.94
C THR A 116 -1.60 -14.11 -23.60
N GLY A 117 -1.92 -13.40 -22.53
CA GLY A 117 -3.29 -13.02 -22.17
C GLY A 117 -3.93 -11.99 -23.11
N CYS A 118 -3.12 -11.19 -23.80
CA CYS A 118 -3.59 -10.21 -24.80
C CYS A 118 -3.95 -10.87 -26.15
N VAL A 119 -3.51 -12.11 -26.41
CA VAL A 119 -3.85 -12.88 -27.62
C VAL A 119 -5.16 -13.68 -27.44
N ALA A 120 -5.77 -13.67 -26.25
CA ALA A 120 -6.98 -14.41 -25.92
C ALA A 120 -8.24 -13.54 -25.72
N ALA A 121 -8.20 -12.26 -26.11
CA ALA A 121 -9.35 -11.33 -26.10
C ALA A 121 -9.55 -10.73 -27.49
#